data_AF-A0A955Y7G5-F1
#
_entry.id   AF-A0A955Y7G5-F1
#
_cell.length_a   1.000
_cell.length_b   1.000
_cell.length_c   1.000
_cell.angle_alpha   90.00
_cell.angle_beta   90.00
_cell.angle_gamma   90.00
#
_symmetry.space_group_name_H-M   'P 1'
#
loop_
_entity.id
_entity.type
_entity.pdbx_description
1 polymer ?
#
loop_
_entity_poly.entity_id
_entity_poly.type
_entity_poly.pdbx_seq_one_letter_code
_entity_poly.pdbx_strand_id
1 'polypeptide(L)'
;MSTLAALEQMLDTGERELLVFTLGPGERPRLASLAWTDGLDVVDSIDQQLEEWVRTALPGEPRGGTAHQEAIAREKGADPDTYGAWVYFPWRGLITRLLPRERFREVRTNRNRTKITDAQQRMLLERRIGVVGLSVGHASALVLAQEGLCAELRIADFDVIELSNLNRLRTSLAHLGCSKLEVTRREVAEIDPWIKVV
;
A
#
# COMPACT_ATOMS: atom_id res chain seq x y z
N MET A 1 -12.12 -17.74 7.49
CA MET A 1 -10.99 -17.64 8.43
C MET A 1 -10.86 -16.18 8.81
N SER A 2 -10.67 -15.86 10.11
CA SER A 2 -10.28 -14.51 10.50
C SER A 2 -9.00 -14.16 9.75
N THR A 3 -8.97 -12.97 9.16
CA THR A 3 -7.85 -12.42 8.42
C THR A 3 -6.64 -12.13 9.31
N LEU A 4 -6.82 -11.99 10.63
CA LEU A 4 -5.71 -11.84 11.60
C LEU A 4 -4.96 -13.16 11.84
N ALA A 5 -5.63 -14.31 11.75
CA ALA A 5 -4.98 -15.62 11.90
C ALA A 5 -3.93 -15.87 10.81
N ALA A 6 -4.08 -15.26 9.62
CA ALA A 6 -3.07 -15.33 8.58
C ALA A 6 -1.77 -14.60 8.99
N LEU A 7 -1.88 -13.47 9.71
CA LEU A 7 -0.71 -12.76 10.23
C LEU A 7 0.01 -13.60 11.28
N GLU A 8 -0.73 -14.18 12.23
CA GLU A 8 -0.16 -15.05 13.27
C GLU A 8 0.59 -16.23 12.64
N GLN A 9 -0.05 -16.93 11.69
CA GLN A 9 0.59 -18.02 10.97
C GLN A 9 1.86 -17.56 10.25
N MET A 10 1.85 -16.37 9.63
CA MET A 10 2.99 -15.86 8.88
C MET A 10 4.17 -15.48 9.79
N LEU A 11 3.88 -14.96 10.98
CA LEU A 11 4.89 -14.68 12.01
C LEU A 11 5.51 -15.99 12.54
N ASP A 12 4.69 -17.03 12.74
CA ASP A 12 5.15 -18.36 13.16
C ASP A 12 6.03 -19.04 12.10
N THR A 13 5.68 -18.94 10.82
CA THR A 13 6.44 -19.57 9.72
C THR A 13 7.67 -18.76 9.30
N GLY A 14 7.73 -17.48 9.66
CA GLY A 14 8.78 -16.56 9.21
C GLY A 14 8.70 -16.22 7.71
N GLU A 15 7.52 -16.40 7.10
CA GLU A 15 7.28 -16.06 5.70
C GLU A 15 7.40 -14.54 5.49
N ARG A 16 8.06 -14.14 4.39
CA ARG A 16 8.44 -12.74 4.13
C ARG A 16 7.66 -12.09 3.00
N GLU A 17 6.46 -12.58 2.77
CA GLU A 17 5.55 -12.07 1.74
C GLU A 17 4.65 -10.96 2.27
N LEU A 18 4.25 -10.05 1.38
CA LEU A 18 3.29 -9.00 1.71
C LEU A 18 1.97 -9.64 2.14
N LEU A 19 1.43 -9.24 3.29
CA LEU A 19 0.12 -9.69 3.74
C LEU A 19 -0.84 -8.51 3.80
N VAL A 20 -1.95 -8.62 3.07
CA VAL A 20 -3.08 -7.70 3.17
C VAL A 20 -4.26 -8.43 3.81
N PHE A 21 -4.81 -7.86 4.86
CA PHE A 21 -5.80 -8.52 5.72
C PHE A 21 -6.78 -7.48 6.30
N THR A 22 -7.91 -7.93 6.83
CA THR A 22 -8.89 -7.08 7.53
C THR A 22 -8.97 -7.46 8.99
N LEU A 23 -9.64 -6.67 9.84
CA LEU A 23 -9.97 -7.07 11.20
C LEU A 23 -11.45 -7.34 11.32
N GLY A 24 -11.80 -8.38 12.07
CA GLY A 24 -13.13 -8.62 12.59
C GLY A 24 -13.40 -7.83 13.89
N PRO A 25 -14.66 -7.80 14.34
CA PRO A 25 -15.03 -7.11 15.57
C PRO A 25 -14.21 -7.60 16.77
N GLY A 26 -13.66 -6.67 17.55
CA GLY A 26 -12.87 -6.97 18.75
C GLY A 26 -11.46 -7.50 18.50
N GLU A 27 -10.98 -7.59 17.25
CA GLU A 27 -9.63 -8.07 16.95
C GLU A 27 -8.53 -7.00 17.09
N ARG A 28 -8.91 -5.71 17.19
CA ARG A 28 -7.95 -4.59 17.30
C ARG A 28 -7.01 -4.69 18.50
N PRO A 29 -7.46 -5.01 19.73
CA PRO A 29 -6.55 -5.23 20.86
C PRO A 29 -5.61 -6.42 20.63
N ARG A 30 -6.08 -7.49 19.99
CA ARG A 30 -5.26 -8.67 19.68
C ARG A 30 -4.13 -8.34 18.70
N LEU A 31 -4.43 -7.57 17.64
CA LEU A 31 -3.40 -7.04 16.74
C LEU A 31 -2.36 -6.20 17.48
N ALA A 32 -2.80 -5.34 18.42
CA ALA A 32 -1.88 -4.51 19.21
C ALA A 32 -0.98 -5.35 20.12
N SER A 33 -1.52 -6.40 20.76
CA SER A 33 -0.73 -7.34 21.56
C SER A 33 0.29 -8.11 20.70
N LEU A 34 -0.13 -8.61 19.54
CA LEU A 34 0.75 -9.32 18.61
C LEU A 34 1.89 -8.43 18.13
N ALA A 35 1.58 -7.22 17.67
CA ALA A 35 2.59 -6.26 17.23
C ALA A 35 3.59 -5.91 18.35
N TRP A 36 3.12 -5.77 19.59
CA TRP A 36 4.01 -5.55 20.74
C TRP A 36 4.94 -6.73 21.01
N THR A 37 4.39 -7.95 21.03
CA THR A 37 5.16 -9.17 21.31
C THR A 37 6.21 -9.46 20.26
N ASP A 38 5.90 -9.26 18.99
CA ASP A 38 6.80 -9.50 17.87
C ASP A 38 7.68 -8.28 17.50
N GLY A 39 7.57 -7.18 18.26
CA GLY A 39 8.35 -5.96 18.04
C GLY A 39 8.06 -5.28 16.70
N LEU A 40 6.81 -5.30 16.26
CA LEU A 40 6.35 -4.70 15.01
C LEU A 40 5.92 -3.25 15.22
N ASP A 41 6.31 -2.38 14.29
CA ASP A 41 5.80 -1.02 14.22
C ASP A 41 4.36 -1.02 13.70
N VAL A 42 3.50 -0.17 14.27
CA VAL A 42 2.11 0.01 13.83
C VAL A 42 1.87 1.46 13.45
N VAL A 43 1.50 1.67 12.19
CA VAL A 43 1.09 2.98 11.66
C VAL A 43 -0.41 2.93 11.38
N ASP A 44 -1.20 3.54 12.25
CA ASP A 44 -2.65 3.70 12.03
C ASP A 44 -2.99 5.19 11.90
N SER A 45 -3.12 5.64 10.64
CA SER A 45 -3.50 7.01 10.29
C SER A 45 -4.87 7.08 9.60
N ILE A 46 -5.73 6.07 9.80
CA ILE A 46 -6.97 5.93 9.03
C ILE A 46 -7.89 7.15 9.12
N ASP A 47 -7.91 7.84 10.26
CA ASP A 47 -8.69 9.07 10.44
C ASP A 47 -8.19 10.20 9.55
N GLN A 48 -6.87 10.35 9.42
CA GLN A 48 -6.27 11.35 8.55
C GLN A 48 -6.56 11.01 7.08
N GLN A 49 -6.46 9.73 6.71
CA GLN A 49 -6.76 9.28 5.34
C GLN A 49 -8.24 9.52 4.98
N LEU A 50 -9.17 9.28 5.91
CA LEU A 50 -10.60 9.54 5.74
C LEU A 50 -10.89 11.05 5.57
N GLU A 51 -10.22 11.91 6.33
CA GLU A 51 -10.30 13.37 6.12
C GLU A 51 -9.82 13.79 4.72
N GLU A 52 -8.76 13.17 4.21
CA GLU A 52 -8.28 13.43 2.84
C GLU A 52 -9.26 12.95 1.77
N TRP A 53 -9.90 11.80 2.00
CA TRP A 53 -10.95 11.27 1.13
C TRP A 53 -12.17 12.19 1.11
N VAL A 54 -12.71 12.58 2.26
CA VAL A 54 -13.90 13.44 2.32
C VAL A 54 -13.66 14.80 1.68
N ARG A 55 -12.47 15.40 1.83
CA ARG A 55 -12.09 16.63 1.12
C ARG A 55 -12.16 16.48 -0.40
N THR A 56 -11.94 15.26 -0.90
CA THR A 56 -12.03 14.95 -2.33
C THR A 56 -13.48 14.73 -2.76
N ALA A 57 -14.27 14.06 -1.93
CA ALA A 57 -15.66 13.72 -2.20
C ALA A 57 -16.64 14.90 -2.03
N LEU A 58 -16.36 15.82 -1.11
CA LEU A 58 -17.19 16.98 -0.77
C LEU A 58 -16.39 18.28 -0.94
N PRO A 59 -16.07 18.70 -2.18
CA PRO A 59 -15.32 19.93 -2.40
C PRO A 59 -16.13 21.16 -1.96
N GLY A 60 -15.52 22.03 -1.16
CA GLY A 60 -16.12 23.30 -0.72
C GLY A 60 -16.70 23.27 0.69
N GLU A 61 -16.86 22.09 1.29
CA GLU A 61 -17.27 21.99 2.70
C GLU A 61 -16.11 22.36 3.65
N PRO A 62 -16.38 23.07 4.76
CA PRO A 62 -15.36 23.39 5.75
C PRO A 62 -14.79 22.13 6.40
N ARG A 63 -13.47 22.08 6.52
CA ARG A 63 -12.77 20.98 7.21
C ARG A 63 -13.29 20.85 8.65
N GLY A 64 -13.65 19.62 9.03
CA GLY A 64 -14.19 19.32 10.36
C GLY A 64 -15.62 19.81 10.59
N GLY A 65 -16.31 20.31 9.56
CA GLY A 65 -17.74 20.64 9.62
C GLY A 65 -18.61 19.40 9.76
N THR A 66 -19.89 19.59 10.11
CA THR A 66 -20.85 18.50 10.33
C THR A 66 -20.95 17.55 9.14
N ALA A 67 -21.01 18.07 7.92
CA ALA A 67 -21.08 17.25 6.71
C ALA A 67 -19.84 16.35 6.52
N HIS A 68 -18.65 16.83 6.89
CA HIS A 68 -17.43 16.01 6.86
C HIS A 68 -17.52 14.87 7.87
N GLN A 69 -17.89 15.19 9.12
CA GLN A 69 -17.97 14.22 10.21
C GLN A 69 -19.02 13.13 9.90
N GLU A 70 -20.17 13.53 9.36
CA GLU A 70 -21.22 12.60 8.94
C GLU A 70 -20.77 11.67 7.81
N ALA A 71 -20.03 12.18 6.83
CA ALA A 71 -19.48 11.38 5.74
C ALA A 71 -18.46 10.35 6.25
N ILE A 72 -17.55 10.76 7.14
CA ILE A 72 -16.56 9.87 7.77
C ILE A 72 -17.27 8.78 8.59
N ALA A 73 -18.24 9.17 9.44
CA ALA A 73 -18.98 8.22 10.27
C ALA A 73 -19.75 7.21 9.41
N ARG A 74 -20.36 7.66 8.31
CA ARG A 74 -21.07 6.79 7.37
C ARG A 74 -20.13 5.81 6.68
N GLU A 75 -18.95 6.26 6.24
CA GLU A 75 -17.97 5.41 5.56
C GLU A 75 -17.37 4.37 6.51
N LYS A 76 -17.06 4.74 7.76
CA LYS A 76 -16.58 3.80 8.79
C LYS A 76 -17.62 2.75 9.16
N GLY A 77 -18.90 3.09 9.09
CA GLY A 77 -19.99 2.21 9.50
C GLY A 77 -20.09 2.06 11.02
N ALA A 78 -20.72 0.97 11.46
CA ALA A 78 -21.06 0.76 12.87
C ALA A 78 -19.87 0.36 13.76
N ASP A 79 -18.86 -0.30 13.19
CA ASP A 79 -17.65 -0.71 13.92
C ASP A 79 -16.40 -0.09 13.26
N PRO A 80 -15.95 1.08 13.77
CA PRO A 80 -14.78 1.77 13.26
C PRO A 80 -13.49 0.95 13.27
N ASP A 81 -13.35 -0.08 14.11
CA ASP A 81 -12.12 -0.88 14.19
C ASP A 81 -12.00 -1.90 13.06
N THR A 82 -13.12 -2.23 12.42
CA THR A 82 -13.17 -3.16 11.27
C THR A 82 -12.95 -2.47 9.92
N TYR A 83 -13.01 -1.14 9.88
CA TYR A 83 -12.94 -0.37 8.65
C TYR A 83 -11.54 -0.37 8.00
N GLY A 84 -11.46 -0.44 6.68
CA GLY A 84 -10.19 -0.38 5.95
C GLY A 84 -9.46 -1.72 5.87
N ALA A 85 -8.23 -1.66 5.34
CA ALA A 85 -7.37 -2.81 5.15
C ALA A 85 -6.08 -2.64 5.94
N TRP A 86 -5.60 -3.71 6.54
CA TRP A 86 -4.31 -3.78 7.20
C TRP A 86 -3.29 -4.41 6.25
N VAL A 87 -2.09 -3.86 6.24
CA VAL A 87 -0.99 -4.34 5.42
C VAL A 87 0.21 -4.56 6.31
N TYR A 88 0.74 -5.78 6.31
CA TYR A 88 1.98 -6.13 6.98
C TYR A 88 3.10 -6.26 5.94
N PHE A 89 4.19 -5.53 6.20
CA PHE A 89 5.44 -5.53 5.43
C PHE A 89 6.52 -6.28 6.23
N PRO A 90 6.74 -7.59 6.03
CA PRO A 90 7.61 -8.38 6.90
C PRO A 90 9.06 -7.91 6.86
N TRP A 91 9.53 -7.46 5.69
CA TRP A 91 10.89 -6.94 5.54
C TRP A 91 11.13 -5.60 6.25
N ARG A 92 10.07 -4.94 6.73
CA ARG A 92 10.15 -3.74 7.58
C ARG A 92 9.81 -4.01 9.04
N GLY A 93 9.15 -5.13 9.36
CA GLY A 93 8.50 -5.30 10.66
C GLY A 93 7.41 -4.27 10.89
N LEU A 94 6.68 -3.87 9.84
CA LEU A 94 5.72 -2.75 9.88
C LEU A 94 4.32 -3.21 9.48
N ILE A 95 3.33 -2.81 10.29
CA ILE A 95 1.91 -2.94 9.99
C ILE A 95 1.32 -1.55 9.78
N THR A 96 0.58 -1.36 8.69
CA THR A 96 -0.13 -0.10 8.40
C THR A 96 -1.61 -0.32 8.14
N ARG A 97 -2.46 0.58 8.61
CA ARG A 97 -3.88 0.61 8.25
C ARG A 97 -4.11 1.58 7.11
N LEU A 98 -4.75 1.11 6.05
CA LEU A 98 -5.09 1.87 4.87
C LEU A 98 -6.60 1.95 4.67
N LEU A 99 -7.03 2.98 3.94
CA LEU A 99 -8.33 3.00 3.30
C LEU A 99 -8.58 1.72 2.49
N PRO A 100 -9.85 1.26 2.34
CA PRO A 100 -10.19 0.20 1.41
C PRO A 100 -9.66 0.52 0.00
N ARG A 101 -9.30 -0.51 -0.77
CA ARG A 101 -8.62 -0.41 -2.07
C ARG A 101 -9.13 0.72 -2.98
N GLU A 102 -10.44 0.82 -3.16
CA GLU A 102 -11.03 1.83 -4.06
C GLU A 102 -10.85 3.26 -3.52
N ARG A 103 -11.04 3.46 -2.21
CA ARG A 103 -10.81 4.76 -1.53
C ARG A 103 -9.34 5.14 -1.50
N PHE A 104 -8.46 4.18 -1.25
CA PHE A 104 -7.02 4.38 -1.31
C PHE A 104 -6.58 4.88 -2.68
N ARG A 105 -7.08 4.27 -3.76
CA ARG A 105 -6.81 4.68 -5.14
C ARG A 105 -7.35 6.07 -5.43
N GLU A 106 -8.61 6.33 -5.09
CA GLU A 106 -9.27 7.63 -5.27
C GLU A 106 -8.44 8.77 -4.65
N VAL A 107 -8.04 8.61 -3.38
CA VAL A 107 -7.25 9.63 -2.68
C VAL A 107 -5.87 9.82 -3.30
N ARG A 108 -5.16 8.73 -3.63
CA ARG A 108 -3.81 8.79 -4.19
C ARG A 108 -3.77 9.46 -5.56
N THR A 109 -4.72 9.17 -6.44
CA THR A 109 -4.73 9.70 -7.82
C THR A 109 -5.44 11.05 -7.94
N ASN A 110 -6.05 11.54 -6.85
CA ASN A 110 -6.82 12.78 -6.84
C ASN A 110 -6.07 14.01 -7.39
N ARG A 111 -4.77 14.12 -7.14
CA ARG A 111 -3.95 15.24 -7.63
C ARG A 111 -3.62 15.15 -9.13
N ASN A 112 -3.82 13.98 -9.75
CA ASN A 112 -3.53 13.74 -11.16
C ASN A 112 -4.79 13.62 -12.03
N ARG A 113 -6.00 13.79 -11.46
CA ARG A 113 -7.28 13.63 -12.18
C ARG A 113 -7.47 14.55 -13.41
N THR A 114 -6.72 15.65 -13.49
CA THR A 114 -6.73 16.55 -14.66
C THR A 114 -5.76 16.11 -15.76
N LYS A 115 -4.83 15.20 -15.46
CA LYS A 115 -3.89 14.59 -16.42
C LYS A 115 -4.42 13.25 -16.93
N ILE A 116 -4.95 12.45 -16.01
CA ILE A 116 -5.53 11.13 -16.28
C ILE A 116 -6.93 11.14 -15.69
N THR A 117 -7.93 11.12 -16.57
CA THR A 117 -9.34 11.12 -16.15
C THR A 117 -9.68 9.84 -15.40
N ASP A 118 -10.72 9.86 -14.56
CA ASP A 118 -11.17 8.67 -13.83
C ASP A 118 -11.52 7.49 -14.76
N ALA A 119 -12.00 7.77 -15.98
CA ALA A 119 -12.26 6.75 -16.99
C ALA A 119 -10.95 6.13 -17.53
N GLN A 120 -9.94 6.95 -17.80
CA GLN A 120 -8.61 6.48 -18.20
C GLN A 120 -7.92 5.72 -17.07
N GLN A 121 -8.01 6.21 -15.83
CA GLN A 121 -7.44 5.56 -14.66
C GLN A 121 -8.01 4.14 -14.49
N ARG A 122 -9.36 4.00 -14.59
CA ARG A 122 -10.01 2.69 -14.54
C ARG A 122 -9.51 1.75 -15.64
N MET A 123 -9.39 2.24 -16.87
CA MET A 123 -8.86 1.43 -17.98
C MET A 123 -7.39 1.02 -17.78
N LEU A 124 -6.57 1.91 -17.20
CA LEU A 124 -5.15 1.65 -16.93
C LEU A 124 -4.98 0.63 -15.81
N LEU A 125 -5.83 0.67 -14.78
CA LEU A 125 -5.88 -0.30 -13.69
C LEU A 125 -6.25 -1.73 -14.13
N GLU A 126 -6.59 -1.97 -15.40
CA GLU A 126 -6.80 -3.32 -15.95
C GLU A 126 -5.57 -3.84 -16.72
N ARG A 127 -4.56 -2.99 -16.91
CA ARG A 127 -3.39 -3.32 -17.72
C ARG A 127 -2.38 -4.16 -16.95
N ARG A 128 -1.71 -5.02 -17.71
CA ARG A 128 -0.53 -5.78 -17.30
C ARG A 128 0.66 -5.21 -18.06
N ILE A 129 1.69 -4.77 -17.34
CA ILE A 129 2.85 -4.11 -17.95
C ILE A 129 4.10 -4.90 -17.59
N GLY A 130 4.93 -5.19 -18.60
CA GLY A 130 6.23 -5.82 -18.42
C GLY A 130 7.36 -4.79 -18.35
N VAL A 131 8.28 -4.95 -17.40
CA VAL A 131 9.53 -4.18 -17.30
C VAL A 131 10.70 -5.17 -17.30
N VAL A 132 11.47 -5.16 -18.37
CA VAL A 132 12.65 -6.03 -18.53
C VAL A 132 13.91 -5.19 -18.35
N GLY A 133 14.69 -5.51 -17.32
CA GLY A 133 15.82 -4.72 -16.83
C GLY A 133 15.39 -3.69 -15.78
N LEU A 134 15.87 -3.87 -14.56
CA LEU A 134 15.59 -3.07 -13.36
C LEU A 134 16.78 -2.17 -12.97
N SER A 135 17.62 -1.83 -13.94
CA SER A 135 18.45 -0.65 -13.84
C SER A 135 17.59 0.59 -14.15
N VAL A 136 17.58 1.09 -15.38
CA VAL A 136 16.70 2.22 -15.77
C VAL A 136 15.22 1.88 -15.55
N GLY A 137 14.80 0.63 -15.81
CA GLY A 137 13.41 0.22 -15.69
C GLY A 137 12.86 0.22 -14.26
N HIS A 138 13.72 0.20 -13.24
CA HIS A 138 13.28 0.34 -11.85
C HIS A 138 12.53 1.65 -11.62
N ALA A 139 13.06 2.78 -12.11
CA ALA A 139 12.37 4.06 -12.01
C ALA A 139 11.01 4.04 -12.74
N SER A 140 10.93 3.36 -13.90
CA SER A 140 9.67 3.18 -14.62
C SER A 140 8.66 2.36 -13.83
N ALA A 141 9.08 1.25 -13.19
CA ALA A 141 8.21 0.43 -12.36
C ALA A 141 7.63 1.23 -11.18
N LEU A 142 8.46 2.03 -10.50
CA LEU A 142 7.99 2.88 -9.40
C LEU A 142 7.03 3.97 -9.89
N VAL A 143 7.29 4.60 -11.04
CA VAL A 143 6.37 5.59 -11.61
C VAL A 143 5.02 4.96 -11.99
N LEU A 144 5.03 3.76 -12.59
CA LEU A 144 3.81 3.01 -12.90
C LEU A 144 2.99 2.74 -11.63
N ALA A 145 3.66 2.41 -10.51
CA ALA A 145 3.01 2.20 -9.23
C ALA A 145 2.48 3.51 -8.62
N GLN A 146 3.27 4.59 -8.64
CA GLN A 146 2.90 5.90 -8.10
C GLN A 146 1.67 6.49 -8.78
N GLU A 147 1.62 6.37 -10.11
CA GLU A 147 0.55 6.90 -10.95
C GLU A 147 -0.64 5.93 -11.10
N GLY A 148 -0.55 4.71 -10.52
CA GLY A 148 -1.64 3.72 -10.55
C GLY A 148 -1.97 3.22 -11.97
N LEU A 149 -0.96 3.05 -12.82
CA LEU A 149 -1.13 2.85 -14.27
C LEU A 149 -1.34 1.39 -14.69
N CYS A 150 -1.35 0.46 -13.75
CA CYS A 150 -1.54 -0.98 -13.99
C CYS A 150 -2.05 -1.69 -12.75
N ALA A 151 -2.67 -2.86 -12.93
CA ALA A 151 -2.95 -3.79 -11.82
C ALA A 151 -1.87 -4.86 -11.66
N GLU A 152 -1.11 -5.14 -12.71
CA GLU A 152 -0.07 -6.16 -12.69
C GLU A 152 1.21 -5.64 -13.33
N LEU A 153 2.32 -5.72 -12.60
CA LEU A 153 3.67 -5.50 -13.10
C LEU A 153 4.38 -6.85 -13.22
N ARG A 154 4.94 -7.12 -14.40
CA ARG A 154 5.80 -8.28 -14.64
C ARG A 154 7.22 -7.80 -14.77
N ILE A 155 8.09 -8.13 -13.82
CA ILE A 155 9.45 -7.64 -13.77
C ILE A 155 10.45 -8.75 -14.05
N ALA A 156 11.52 -8.43 -14.79
CA ALA A 156 12.57 -9.39 -15.09
C ALA A 156 13.95 -8.72 -15.01
N ASP A 157 14.82 -9.25 -14.17
CA ASP A 157 16.23 -8.87 -14.03
C ASP A 157 16.95 -10.01 -13.29
N PHE A 158 18.22 -10.24 -13.59
CA PHE A 158 19.02 -11.30 -12.97
C PHE A 158 20.13 -10.77 -12.06
N ASP A 159 20.31 -9.45 -12.02
CA ASP A 159 21.34 -8.81 -11.21
C ASP A 159 20.89 -8.57 -9.77
N VAL A 160 21.89 -8.30 -8.93
CA VAL A 160 21.73 -7.76 -7.59
C VAL A 160 22.05 -6.26 -7.56
N ILE A 161 21.69 -5.59 -6.47
CA ILE A 161 22.08 -4.20 -6.23
C ILE A 161 23.56 -4.14 -5.86
N GLU A 162 24.34 -3.44 -6.68
CA GLU A 162 25.75 -3.16 -6.41
C GLU A 162 25.97 -1.72 -5.93
N LEU A 163 27.12 -1.46 -5.28
CA LEU A 163 27.48 -0.11 -4.82
C LEU A 163 27.49 0.90 -5.95
N SER A 164 28.00 0.50 -7.12
CA SER A 164 28.04 1.34 -8.32
C SER A 164 26.64 1.74 -8.82
N ASN A 165 25.59 0.99 -8.48
CA ASN A 165 24.24 1.23 -8.95
C ASN A 165 23.57 2.37 -8.17
N LEU A 166 24.00 2.64 -6.93
CA LEU A 166 23.40 3.66 -6.06
C LEU A 166 23.59 5.10 -6.57
N ASN A 167 24.41 5.32 -7.59
CA ASN A 167 24.52 6.61 -8.27
C ASN A 167 23.36 6.91 -9.24
N ARG A 168 22.50 5.91 -9.54
CA ARG A 168 21.44 6.02 -10.56
C ARG A 168 20.16 5.25 -10.24
N LEU A 169 20.22 4.25 -9.35
CA LEU A 169 19.04 3.58 -8.80
C LEU A 169 18.63 4.26 -7.50
N ARG A 170 17.35 4.64 -7.41
CA ARG A 170 16.78 5.27 -6.21
C ARG A 170 16.43 4.20 -5.18
N THR A 171 17.45 3.58 -4.60
CA THR A 171 17.27 2.57 -3.55
C THR A 171 18.26 2.79 -2.39
N SER A 172 18.09 2.04 -1.30
CA SER A 172 18.87 2.19 -0.06
C SER A 172 20.20 1.40 -0.08
N LEU A 173 21.21 1.91 0.63
CA LEU A 173 22.44 1.18 0.97
C LEU A 173 22.15 -0.17 1.66
N ALA A 174 21.03 -0.26 2.37
CA ALA A 174 20.58 -1.50 3.04
C ALA A 174 20.26 -2.65 2.06
N HIS A 175 20.15 -2.36 0.75
CA HIS A 175 19.83 -3.35 -0.26
C HIS A 175 21.05 -3.88 -1.04
N LEU A 176 22.27 -3.49 -0.70
CA LEU A 176 23.47 -4.03 -1.35
C LEU A 176 23.50 -5.57 -1.30
N GLY A 177 23.76 -6.20 -2.44
CA GLY A 177 23.73 -7.65 -2.62
C GLY A 177 22.34 -8.28 -2.70
N CYS A 178 21.25 -7.52 -2.51
CA CYS A 178 19.89 -8.01 -2.70
C CYS A 178 19.52 -8.05 -4.19
N SER A 179 18.66 -9.00 -4.58
CA SER A 179 18.12 -9.05 -5.94
C SER A 179 17.40 -7.75 -6.30
N LYS A 180 17.62 -7.24 -7.53
CA LYS A 180 16.88 -6.09 -8.06
C LYS A 180 15.37 -6.35 -8.13
N LEU A 181 14.99 -7.60 -8.43
CA LEU A 181 13.60 -8.03 -8.46
C LEU A 181 12.94 -7.83 -7.10
N GLU A 182 13.54 -8.39 -6.06
CA GLU A 182 12.96 -8.36 -4.73
C GLU A 182 12.89 -6.94 -4.16
N VAL A 183 13.93 -6.13 -4.38
CA VAL A 183 13.94 -4.72 -3.97
C VAL A 183 12.82 -3.95 -4.68
N THR A 184 12.72 -4.08 -6.01
CA THR A 184 11.69 -3.38 -6.78
C THR A 184 10.28 -3.83 -6.38
N ARG A 185 10.08 -5.14 -6.15
CA ARG A 185 8.80 -5.70 -5.69
C ARG A 185 8.36 -5.09 -4.37
N ARG A 186 9.27 -5.03 -3.39
CA ARG A 186 9.01 -4.44 -2.07
C ARG A 186 8.70 -2.96 -2.16
N GLU A 187 9.48 -2.20 -2.92
CA GLU A 187 9.25 -0.76 -3.09
C GLU A 187 7.93 -0.47 -3.82
N VAL A 188 7.55 -1.27 -4.82
CA VAL A 188 6.22 -1.19 -5.44
C VAL A 188 5.13 -1.47 -4.42
N ALA A 189 5.26 -2.51 -3.59
CA ALA A 189 4.29 -2.84 -2.56
C ALA A 189 4.16 -1.75 -1.47
N GLU A 190 5.27 -1.08 -1.14
CA GLU A 190 5.30 0.06 -0.21
C GLU A 190 4.59 1.31 -0.79
N ILE A 191 4.49 1.43 -2.12
CA ILE A 191 3.75 2.48 -2.81
C ILE A 191 2.27 2.10 -2.98
N ASP A 192 2.02 0.89 -3.50
CA ASP A 192 0.71 0.35 -3.80
C ASP A 192 0.64 -1.16 -3.50
N PRO A 193 0.12 -1.56 -2.33
CA PRO A 193 0.03 -2.97 -1.96
C PRO A 193 -1.01 -3.73 -2.80
N TRP A 194 -1.78 -3.06 -3.65
CA TRP A 194 -2.80 -3.65 -4.51
C TRP A 194 -2.29 -3.98 -5.92
N ILE A 195 -1.04 -3.62 -6.25
CA ILE A 195 -0.41 -4.00 -7.51
C ILE A 195 0.17 -5.41 -7.34
N LYS A 196 -0.25 -6.31 -8.23
CA LYS A 196 0.34 -7.63 -8.31
C LYS A 196 1.68 -7.54 -9.05
N VAL A 197 2.77 -7.88 -8.37
CA VAL A 197 4.10 -7.97 -8.97
C VAL A 197 4.43 -9.44 -9.22
N VAL A 198 4.83 -9.76 -10.46
CA VAL A 198 5.19 -11.11 -10.93
C VAL A 198 6.60 -11.10 -11.47
#